data_AF-A0A2V3WCB5-F1
#
_entry.id   AF-A0A2V3WCB5-F1
#
_cell.length_a   1.000
_cell.length_b   1.000
_cell.length_c   1.000
_cell.angle_alpha   90.00
_cell.angle_beta   90.00
_cell.angle_gamma   90.00
#
_symmetry.space_group_name_H-M   'P 1'
#
loop_
_entity.id
_entity.type
_entity.pdbx_description
1 polymer ?
#
loop_
_entity_poly.entity_id
_entity_poly.type
_entity_poly.pdbx_seq_one_letter_code
_entity_poly.pdbx_strand_id
1 'polypeptide(L)' 'MELPRTQYSQEFWKESVKFFKESGLTLVETAKRLSLPKGTLKNW' A
#
# COMPACT_ATOMS: atom_id res chain seq x y z
N MET A 1 -24.47 3.86 5.24
CA MET A 1 -23.33 3.47 6.09
C MET A 1 -22.07 3.86 5.35
N GLU A 2 -21.40 4.92 5.79
CA GLU A 2 -20.10 5.31 5.24
C GLU A 2 -19.06 4.37 5.88
N LEU A 3 -18.40 3.55 5.08
CA LEU A 3 -17.35 2.67 5.58
C LEU A 3 -16.22 3.54 6.14
N PRO A 4 -15.66 3.23 7.32
CA PRO A 4 -14.54 3.96 7.86
C PRO A 4 -13.40 3.91 6.84
N ARG A 5 -12.91 5.07 6.42
CA ARG A 5 -11.74 5.15 5.55
C ARG A 5 -10.58 4.54 6.34
N THR A 6 -10.09 3.39 5.91
CA THR A 6 -8.89 2.78 6.50
C THR A 6 -7.77 3.81 6.46
N GLN A 7 -7.42 4.34 7.63
CA GLN A 7 -6.37 5.32 7.76
C GLN A 7 -5.09 4.58 8.10
N TYR A 8 -4.21 4.47 7.11
CA TYR A 8 -2.90 3.88 7.30
C TYR A 8 -2.00 4.87 8.04
N SER A 9 -1.23 4.37 9.01
CA SER A 9 -0.22 5.17 9.69
C SER A 9 0.85 5.64 8.71
N GLN A 10 1.45 6.81 8.96
CA GLN A 10 2.52 7.33 8.11
C GLN A 10 3.73 6.38 8.01
N GLU A 11 4.03 5.67 9.09
CA GLU A 11 5.10 4.66 9.14
C GLU A 11 4.83 3.50 8.18
N PHE A 12 3.58 3.01 8.19
CA PHE A 12 3.16 1.92 7.32
C PHE A 12 3.21 2.33 5.84
N TRP A 13 2.82 3.56 5.50
CA TRP A 13 2.98 4.10 4.14
C TRP A 13 4.44 4.13 3.72
N LYS A 14 5.33 4.69 4.56
CA LYS A 14 6.77 4.77 4.27
C LYS A 14 7.40 3.40 4.05
N GLU A 15 7.05 2.43 4.90
CA GLU A 15 7.54 1.06 4.77
C GLU A 15 6.99 0.37 3.51
N SER A 16 5.71 0.59 3.18
CA SER A 16 5.08 0.05 1.98
C SER A 16 5.72 0.57 0.69
N VAL A 17 6.01 1.87 0.62
CA VAL A 17 6.68 2.48 -0.55
C VAL A 17 8.14 2.05 -0.64
N LYS A 18 8.83 1.96 0.50
CA LYS A 18 10.21 1.44 0.56
C LYS A 18 10.26 -0.01 0.06
N PHE A 19 9.38 -0.86 0.58
CA PHE A 19 9.24 -2.25 0.17
C PHE A 19 8.93 -2.37 -1.34
N PHE A 20 8.02 -1.55 -1.87
CA PHE A 20 7.72 -1.55 -3.31
C PHE A 20 8.96 -1.24 -4.17
N LYS A 21 9.74 -0.22 -3.78
CA LYS A 21 10.96 0.19 -4.50
C LYS A 21 12.07 -0.85 -4.42
N GLU A 22 12.28 -1.45 -3.25
CA GLU A 22 13.34 -2.44 -3.03
C GLU A 22 12.99 -3.81 -3.58
N SER A 23 11.71 -4.20 -3.54
CA SER A 23 11.32 -5.55 -3.90
C SER A 23 11.31 -5.80 -5.41
N GLY A 24 11.33 -4.76 -6.25
CA GLY A 24 11.29 -4.88 -7.73
C GLY A 24 10.01 -5.53 -8.27
N LEU A 25 8.99 -5.69 -7.43
CA LEU A 25 7.73 -6.35 -7.75
C LEU A 25 6.79 -5.40 -8.49
N THR A 26 5.81 -6.00 -9.17
CA THR A 26 4.72 -5.21 -9.76
C THR A 26 3.81 -4.66 -8.68
N LEU A 27 3.17 -3.51 -8.95
CA LEU A 27 2.27 -2.84 -8.02
C LEU A 27 1.15 -3.75 -7.50
N VAL A 28 0.65 -4.66 -8.35
CA VAL A 28 -0.39 -5.63 -7.97
C VAL A 28 0.12 -6.64 -6.95
N GLU A 29 1.35 -7.12 -7.14
CA GLU A 29 1.95 -8.14 -6.29
C GLU A 29 2.32 -7.57 -4.92
N THR A 30 2.86 -6.35 -4.91
CA THR A 30 3.13 -5.62 -3.66
C THR A 30 1.85 -5.26 -2.93
N ALA A 31 0.82 -4.78 -3.63
CA ALA A 31 -0.48 -4.50 -3.02
C ALA A 31 -1.08 -5.77 -2.40
N LYS A 32 -0.99 -6.93 -3.07
CA LYS A 32 -1.44 -8.21 -2.49
C LYS A 32 -0.67 -8.59 -1.22
N ARG A 33 0.66 -8.47 -1.24
CA ARG A 33 1.53 -8.78 -0.08
C ARG A 33 1.24 -7.90 1.13
N LEU A 34 0.99 -6.62 0.89
CA LEU A 34 0.69 -5.63 1.92
C LEU A 34 -0.80 -5.61 2.30
N SER A 35 -1.63 -6.46 1.69
CA SER A 35 -3.10 -6.44 1.83
C SER A 35 -3.70 -5.05 1.58
N LEU A 36 -3.16 -4.35 0.57
CA LEU A 36 -3.58 -3.02 0.17
C LEU A 36 -4.44 -3.04 -1.08
N PRO A 37 -5.39 -2.11 -1.19
CA PRO A 37 -6.01 -1.81 -2.47
C PRO A 37 -4.93 -1.32 -3.44
N LYS A 38 -4.97 -1.85 -4.68
CA LYS A 38 -4.09 -1.39 -5.77
C LYS A 38 -4.14 0.14 -5.94
N GLY A 39 -5.33 0.73 -5.80
CA GLY A 39 -5.54 2.17 -5.87
C GLY A 39 -4.83 2.93 -4.75
N THR A 40 -4.80 2.38 -3.53
CA THR A 40 -4.09 2.99 -2.39
C THR A 40 -2.61 3.06 -2.66
N LEU A 41 -1.99 1.94 -3.05
CA LEU A 41 -0.56 1.90 -3.34
C LEU A 41 -0.17 2.75 -4.57
N LYS A 42 -1.08 2.91 -5.54
CA LYS A 42 -0.86 3.81 -6.69
C LYS A 42 -0.90 5.30 -6.31
N ASN A 43 -1.65 5.66 -5.27
CA ASN A 43 -1.75 7.03 -4.78
C ASN A 43 -0.61 7.41 -3.80
N TRP A 44 0.32 6.50 -3.55
CA TRP A 44 1.41 6.59 -2.57
C TRP A 44 2.78 6.64 -3.25
#